data_AF-A0A644SLW5-F1
#
_entry.id   AF-A0A644SLW5-F1
#
_cell.length_a   1.000
_cell.length_b   1.000
_cell.length_c   1.000
_cell.angle_alpha   90.00
_cell.angle_beta   90.00
_cell.angle_gamma   90.00
#
_symmetry.space_group_name_H-M   'P 1'
#
loop_
_entity.id
_entity.type
_entity.pdbx_description
1 polymer ?
#
loop_
_entity_poly.entity_id
_entity_poly.type
_entity_poly.pdbx_seq_one_letter_code
_entity_poly.pdbx_strand_id
1 'polypeptide(L)'
;MEKITQVIKTLFNLQAHINLSVESLNEIYNNSEIFKGKYLENFYQEKMPLEVSLHTLISNYTIIQFCSFLEEYNEYFNPDFCEAKYKNRILEVRKKNSAGIKRINKWKDLIKFRNELVAHNLRIKNESFFSNQIENLEYKIPNSISEKNLFSGIVYIINSNIRDEFIDVILTFNPFESMLDKMKIISEVVDNEKELEELANKMFN
;
A
#
# COMPACT_ATOMS: atom_id res chain seq x y z
N MET A 1 -10.65 -4.21 -23.91
CA MET A 1 -9.27 -4.40 -23.42
C MET A 1 -9.21 -5.79 -22.81
N GLU A 2 -8.20 -6.59 -23.15
CA GLU A 2 -8.05 -7.96 -22.66
C GLU A 2 -7.73 -7.96 -21.15
N LYS A 3 -8.15 -9.00 -20.43
CA LYS A 3 -7.95 -9.13 -18.98
C LYS A 3 -6.47 -9.11 -18.62
N ILE A 4 -5.63 -9.79 -19.39
CA ILE A 4 -4.17 -9.77 -19.17
C ILE A 4 -3.60 -8.34 -19.21
N THR A 5 -4.13 -7.49 -20.09
CA THR A 5 -3.68 -6.10 -20.23
C THR A 5 -4.05 -5.30 -18.97
N GLN A 6 -5.27 -5.50 -18.45
CA GLN A 6 -5.72 -4.86 -17.22
C GLN A 6 -4.86 -5.30 -16.03
N VAL A 7 -4.63 -6.60 -15.87
CA VAL A 7 -3.86 -7.16 -14.75
C VAL A 7 -2.41 -6.68 -14.76
N ILE A 8 -1.73 -6.73 -15.92
CA ILE A 8 -0.34 -6.25 -16.03
C ILE A 8 -0.25 -4.75 -15.75
N LYS A 9 -1.20 -3.95 -16.27
CA LYS A 9 -1.29 -2.52 -15.94
C LYS A 9 -1.45 -2.29 -14.43
N THR A 10 -2.33 -3.03 -13.77
CA THR A 10 -2.54 -2.94 -12.32
C THR A 10 -1.27 -3.30 -11.56
N LEU A 11 -0.62 -4.42 -11.89
CA LEU A 11 0.64 -4.84 -11.25
C LEU A 11 1.76 -3.79 -11.40
N PHE A 12 1.85 -3.12 -12.54
CA PHE A 12 2.88 -2.11 -12.79
C PHE A 12 2.59 -0.82 -12.03
N ASN A 13 1.33 -0.41 -11.96
CA ASN A 13 0.92 0.72 -11.11
C ASN A 13 1.18 0.42 -9.63
N LEU A 14 0.82 -0.77 -9.15
CA LEU A 14 1.09 -1.21 -7.78
C LEU A 14 2.60 -1.21 -7.48
N GLN A 15 3.44 -1.71 -8.38
CA GLN A 15 4.89 -1.59 -8.24
C GLN A 15 5.35 -0.12 -8.13
N ALA A 16 4.82 0.77 -8.98
CA ALA A 16 5.19 2.19 -8.93
C ALA A 16 4.80 2.83 -7.60
N HIS A 17 3.60 2.53 -7.07
CA HIS A 17 3.15 3.00 -5.76
C HIS A 17 3.97 2.42 -4.61
N ILE A 18 4.32 1.13 -4.69
CA ILE A 18 5.21 0.47 -3.74
C ILE A 18 6.56 1.20 -3.71
N ASN A 19 7.20 1.36 -4.87
CA ASN A 19 8.49 2.03 -4.99
C ASN A 19 8.41 3.46 -4.42
N LEU A 20 7.38 4.24 -4.81
CA LEU A 20 7.18 5.59 -4.29
C LEU A 20 7.12 5.62 -2.75
N SER A 21 6.32 4.73 -2.15
CA SER A 21 6.16 4.69 -0.70
C SER A 21 7.43 4.26 0.03
N VAL A 22 8.16 3.28 -0.52
CA VAL A 22 9.41 2.77 0.06
C VAL A 22 10.54 3.79 -0.08
N GLU A 23 10.68 4.44 -1.23
CA GLU A 23 11.66 5.52 -1.42
C GLU A 23 11.34 6.72 -0.52
N SER A 24 10.06 7.04 -0.32
CA SER A 24 9.67 8.09 0.64
C SER A 24 10.11 7.75 2.07
N LEU A 25 10.02 6.48 2.48
CA LEU A 25 10.52 6.03 3.79
C LEU A 25 12.05 6.12 3.88
N ASN A 26 12.77 5.77 2.80
CA ASN A 26 14.22 5.93 2.74
C ASN A 26 14.61 7.41 2.89
N GLU A 27 13.93 8.31 2.18
CA GLU A 27 14.19 9.76 2.26
C GLU A 27 13.90 10.33 3.65
N ILE A 28 12.81 9.92 4.30
CA ILE A 28 12.51 10.31 5.68
C ILE A 28 13.62 9.85 6.62
N TYR A 29 14.09 8.61 6.47
CA TYR A 29 15.15 8.06 7.30
C TYR A 29 16.49 8.78 7.10
N ASN A 30 16.89 8.98 5.84
CA ASN A 30 18.13 9.66 5.47
C ASN A 30 18.16 11.12 5.93
N ASN A 31 17.00 11.77 6.01
CA ASN A 31 16.85 13.15 6.43
C ASN A 31 16.20 13.27 7.82
N SER A 32 16.30 12.24 8.66
CA SER A 32 15.55 12.15 9.92
C SER A 32 15.78 13.34 10.87
N GLU A 33 16.98 13.91 10.89
CA GLU A 33 17.30 15.08 11.71
C GLU A 33 16.49 16.33 11.34
N ILE A 34 16.16 16.52 10.06
CA ILE A 34 15.32 17.65 9.59
C ILE A 34 13.88 17.48 10.09
N PHE A 35 13.38 16.23 10.12
CA PHE A 35 11.99 15.93 10.45
C PHE A 35 11.76 15.79 11.96
N LYS A 36 12.74 15.31 12.73
CA LYS A 36 12.65 15.21 14.19
C LYS A 36 12.55 16.56 14.89
N GLY A 37 13.14 17.61 14.30
CA GLY A 37 13.06 18.98 14.82
C GLY A 37 11.72 19.68 14.55
N LYS A 38 10.80 19.04 13.82
CA LYS A 38 9.47 19.56 13.52
C LYS A 38 8.42 18.78 14.29
N TYR A 39 7.51 19.49 14.93
CA TYR A 39 6.46 18.91 15.74
C TYR A 39 5.09 19.24 15.16
N LEU A 40 4.18 18.28 15.24
CA LEU A 40 2.78 18.52 14.94
C LEU A 40 2.10 19.16 16.15
N GLU A 41 1.30 20.18 15.87
CA GLU A 41 0.39 20.82 16.83
C GLU A 41 -0.99 20.15 16.76
N ASN A 42 -1.83 20.34 17.79
CA ASN A 42 -3.21 19.82 17.83
C ASN A 42 -3.33 18.28 17.74
N PHE A 43 -2.43 17.56 18.41
CA PHE A 43 -2.50 16.10 18.56
C PHE A 43 -2.66 15.69 20.02
N TYR A 44 -3.24 14.50 20.28
CA TYR A 44 -3.49 13.99 21.64
C TYR A 44 -2.21 13.91 22.48
N GLN A 45 -1.09 13.55 21.85
CA GLN A 45 0.23 13.64 22.45
C GLN A 45 0.90 14.94 22.02
N GLU A 46 1.15 15.83 22.98
CA GLU A 46 1.90 17.06 22.72
C GLU A 46 3.26 16.74 22.11
N LYS A 47 3.65 17.53 21.10
CA LYS A 47 4.96 17.47 20.45
C LYS A 47 5.26 16.11 19.79
N MET A 48 4.29 15.53 19.08
CA MET A 48 4.55 14.40 18.19
C MET A 48 5.54 14.81 17.08
N PRO A 49 6.71 14.14 16.94
CA PRO A 49 7.65 14.46 15.87
C PRO A 49 7.06 14.14 14.50
N LEU A 50 7.25 15.04 13.53
CA LEU A 50 6.77 14.87 12.16
C LEU A 50 7.35 13.60 11.51
N GLU A 51 8.61 13.26 11.83
CA GLU A 51 9.27 12.04 11.37
C GLU A 51 8.47 10.78 11.71
N VAL A 52 8.07 10.64 12.98
CA VAL A 52 7.31 9.48 13.46
C VAL A 52 5.96 9.40 12.76
N SER A 53 5.24 10.52 12.64
CA SER A 53 3.94 10.56 11.97
C SER A 53 4.03 10.16 10.50
N LEU A 54 4.96 10.74 9.75
CA LEU A 54 5.17 10.41 8.34
C LEU A 54 5.59 8.96 8.18
N HIS A 55 6.53 8.48 9.01
CA HIS A 55 6.99 7.11 8.98
C HIS A 55 5.84 6.13 9.21
N THR A 56 5.03 6.34 10.26
CA THR A 56 3.89 5.46 10.58
C THR A 56 2.85 5.45 9.45
N LEU A 57 2.45 6.62 8.96
CA LEU A 57 1.42 6.73 7.92
C LEU A 57 1.87 6.06 6.62
N ILE A 58 3.08 6.36 6.17
CA ILE A 58 3.61 5.81 4.92
C ILE A 58 3.90 4.32 5.09
N SER A 59 4.48 3.88 6.21
CA SER A 59 4.74 2.46 6.49
C SER A 59 3.45 1.63 6.42
N ASN A 60 2.37 2.10 7.06
CA ASN A 60 1.08 1.42 7.02
C ASN A 60 0.48 1.39 5.59
N TYR A 61 0.59 2.50 4.85
CA TYR A 61 0.18 2.55 3.46
C TYR A 61 0.97 1.58 2.58
N THR A 62 2.29 1.48 2.77
CA THR A 62 3.15 0.52 2.05
C THR A 62 2.69 -0.92 2.27
N ILE A 63 2.28 -1.31 3.48
CA ILE A 63 1.73 -2.64 3.74
C ILE A 63 0.45 -2.90 2.95
N ILE A 64 -0.44 -1.91 2.86
CA ILE A 64 -1.67 -2.03 2.06
C ILE A 64 -1.29 -2.31 0.59
N GLN A 65 -0.33 -1.56 0.04
CA GLN A 65 0.14 -1.75 -1.33
C GLN A 65 0.80 -3.13 -1.56
N PHE A 66 1.58 -3.62 -0.59
CA PHE A 66 2.13 -4.98 -0.63
C PHE A 66 1.03 -6.05 -0.72
N CYS A 67 -0.02 -5.92 0.09
CA CYS A 67 -1.17 -6.82 0.04
C CYS A 67 -1.89 -6.74 -1.32
N SER A 68 -2.17 -5.54 -1.82
CA SER A 68 -2.83 -5.35 -3.11
C SER A 68 -2.03 -5.96 -4.26
N PHE A 69 -0.70 -5.81 -4.26
CA PHE A 69 0.16 -6.45 -5.27
C PHE A 69 0.08 -7.97 -5.23
N LEU A 70 0.12 -8.56 -4.03
CA LEU A 70 0.04 -10.02 -3.89
C LEU A 70 -1.32 -10.56 -4.30
N GLU A 71 -2.41 -9.85 -3.99
CA GLU A 71 -3.75 -10.20 -4.42
C GLU A 71 -3.87 -10.14 -5.94
N GLU A 72 -3.44 -9.04 -6.57
CA GLU A 72 -3.39 -8.90 -8.03
C GLU A 72 -2.60 -10.03 -8.68
N TYR A 73 -1.43 -10.35 -8.13
CA TYR A 73 -0.55 -11.38 -8.67
C TYR A 73 -1.09 -12.81 -8.47
N ASN A 74 -1.73 -13.11 -7.34
CA ASN A 74 -2.18 -14.48 -7.03
C ASN A 74 -3.54 -14.80 -7.65
N GLU A 75 -4.49 -13.87 -7.55
CA GLU A 75 -5.88 -14.10 -7.93
C GLU A 75 -6.14 -13.75 -9.40
N TYR A 76 -5.51 -12.68 -9.90
CA TYR A 76 -5.83 -12.12 -11.22
C TYR A 76 -4.75 -12.39 -12.28
N PHE A 77 -3.46 -12.40 -11.90
CA PHE A 77 -2.37 -12.92 -12.75
C PHE A 77 -2.30 -14.45 -12.69
N ASN A 78 -3.44 -15.06 -13.02
CA ASN A 78 -3.72 -16.48 -12.93
C ASN A 78 -4.18 -17.01 -14.31
N PRO A 79 -3.68 -18.19 -14.75
CA PRO A 79 -4.11 -18.80 -16.01
C PRO A 79 -5.61 -19.03 -16.17
N ASP A 80 -6.35 -19.17 -15.06
CA ASP A 80 -7.79 -19.41 -15.07
C ASP A 80 -8.59 -18.10 -15.12
N PHE A 81 -7.99 -16.97 -14.74
CA PHE A 81 -8.63 -15.65 -14.82
C PHE A 81 -8.47 -15.01 -16.20
N CYS A 82 -7.26 -15.11 -16.76
CA CYS A 82 -6.87 -14.52 -18.05
C CYS A 82 -7.28 -15.37 -19.25
N GLU A 83 -7.14 -14.83 -20.46
CA GLU A 83 -7.46 -15.53 -21.70
C GLU A 83 -6.56 -16.77 -21.90
N ALA A 84 -7.15 -17.89 -22.36
CA ALA A 84 -6.46 -19.18 -22.50
C ALA A 84 -5.17 -19.11 -23.34
N LYS A 85 -5.09 -18.20 -24.32
CA LYS A 85 -3.90 -17.98 -25.17
C LYS A 85 -2.67 -17.52 -24.36
N TYR A 86 -2.83 -16.98 -23.16
CA TYR A 86 -1.74 -16.53 -22.28
C TYR A 86 -1.34 -17.54 -21.21
N LYS A 87 -2.07 -18.66 -21.07
CA LYS A 87 -1.87 -19.66 -20.00
C LYS A 87 -0.41 -20.08 -19.80
N ASN A 88 0.25 -20.50 -20.87
CA ASN A 88 1.63 -20.99 -20.79
C ASN A 88 2.62 -19.88 -20.39
N ARG A 89 2.43 -18.67 -20.92
CA ARG A 89 3.27 -17.50 -20.62
C ARG A 89 3.16 -17.11 -19.14
N ILE A 90 1.93 -17.09 -18.60
CA ILE A 90 1.68 -16.85 -17.17
C ILE A 90 2.37 -17.91 -16.31
N LEU A 91 2.24 -19.20 -16.66
CA LEU A 91 2.86 -20.29 -15.92
C LEU A 91 4.38 -20.18 -15.89
N GLU A 92 5.02 -19.84 -17.01
CA GLU A 92 6.47 -19.64 -17.09
C GLU A 92 6.94 -18.47 -16.22
N VAL A 93 6.24 -17.34 -16.25
CA VAL A 93 6.55 -16.21 -15.37
C VAL A 93 6.39 -16.59 -13.90
N ARG A 94 5.29 -17.26 -13.54
CA ARG A 94 5.06 -17.70 -12.15
C ARG A 94 6.14 -18.67 -11.67
N LYS A 95 6.63 -19.54 -12.55
CA LYS A 95 7.76 -20.44 -12.27
C LYS A 95 9.05 -19.65 -12.01
N LYS A 96 9.40 -18.68 -12.85
CA LYS A 96 10.57 -17.79 -12.66
C LYS A 96 10.48 -17.02 -11.34
N ASN A 97 9.29 -16.55 -10.99
CA ASN A 97 9.04 -15.72 -9.80
C ASN A 97 8.91 -16.52 -8.49
N SER A 98 8.89 -17.85 -8.56
CA SER A 98 8.59 -18.71 -7.41
C SER A 98 9.52 -18.49 -6.21
N ALA A 99 10.81 -18.19 -6.44
CA ALA A 99 11.76 -17.90 -5.37
C ALA A 99 11.42 -16.60 -4.63
N GLY A 100 11.04 -15.55 -5.36
CA GLY A 100 10.63 -14.25 -4.79
C GLY A 100 9.36 -14.38 -3.96
N ILE A 101 8.35 -15.05 -4.51
CA ILE A 101 7.09 -15.32 -3.80
C ILE A 101 7.32 -16.14 -2.52
N LYS A 102 8.16 -17.19 -2.58
CA LYS A 102 8.54 -17.96 -1.38
C LYS A 102 9.21 -17.09 -0.32
N ARG A 103 10.04 -16.11 -0.71
CA ARG A 103 10.65 -15.17 0.23
C ARG A 103 9.61 -14.25 0.85
N ILE A 104 8.66 -13.73 0.08
CA ILE A 104 7.57 -12.88 0.58
C ILE A 104 6.69 -13.64 1.57
N ASN A 105 6.35 -14.90 1.28
CA ASN A 105 5.51 -15.74 2.13
C ASN A 105 6.10 -16.04 3.53
N LYS A 106 7.36 -15.65 3.81
CA LYS A 106 7.91 -15.65 5.18
C LYS A 106 7.26 -14.63 6.10
N TRP A 107 6.65 -13.56 5.55
CA TRP A 107 5.85 -12.57 6.27
C TRP A 107 4.38 -13.01 6.32
N LYS A 108 4.13 -14.07 7.09
CA LYS A 108 2.86 -14.81 7.10
C LYS A 108 1.64 -14.00 7.56
N ASP A 109 1.85 -12.92 8.32
CA ASP A 109 0.76 -12.17 8.95
C ASP A 109 0.36 -10.90 8.18
N LEU A 110 0.90 -10.71 6.97
CA LEU A 110 0.71 -9.49 6.15
C LEU A 110 -0.77 -9.17 5.92
N ILE A 111 -1.55 -10.16 5.46
CA ILE A 111 -2.98 -9.97 5.16
C ILE A 111 -3.78 -9.71 6.44
N LYS A 112 -3.48 -10.44 7.52
CA LYS A 112 -4.13 -10.27 8.82
C LYS A 112 -3.92 -8.83 9.32
N PHE A 113 -2.67 -8.38 9.33
CA PHE A 113 -2.32 -7.03 9.77
C PHE A 113 -2.97 -5.95 8.89
N ARG A 114 -2.97 -6.10 7.56
CA ARG A 114 -3.68 -5.19 6.64
C ARG A 114 -5.16 -5.08 6.96
N ASN A 115 -5.83 -6.21 7.23
CA ASN A 115 -7.27 -6.20 7.51
C ASN A 115 -7.59 -5.44 8.79
N GLU A 116 -6.75 -5.56 9.81
CA GLU A 116 -6.88 -4.82 11.06
C GLU A 116 -6.61 -3.32 10.86
N LEU A 117 -5.57 -2.97 10.09
CA LEU A 117 -5.26 -1.58 9.73
C LEU A 117 -6.43 -0.87 9.03
N VAL A 118 -7.12 -1.56 8.11
CA VAL A 118 -8.18 -0.95 7.28
C VAL A 118 -9.54 -0.95 7.97
N ALA A 119 -9.93 -2.05 8.62
CA ALA A 119 -11.30 -2.22 9.11
C ALA A 119 -11.50 -1.73 10.56
N HIS A 120 -10.50 -1.91 11.43
CA HIS A 120 -10.68 -1.71 12.86
C HIS A 120 -9.40 -1.18 13.53
N ASN A 121 -8.88 -0.06 13.03
CA ASN A 121 -7.58 0.50 13.42
C ASN A 121 -7.32 0.67 14.93
N LEU A 122 -8.37 0.79 15.76
CA LEU A 122 -8.26 0.89 17.23
C LEU A 122 -9.15 -0.12 17.98
N ARG A 123 -9.73 -1.11 17.28
CA ARG A 123 -10.62 -2.11 17.88
C ARG A 123 -10.34 -3.52 17.38
N ILE A 124 -10.54 -4.51 18.23
CA ILE A 124 -10.40 -5.92 17.85
C ILE A 124 -11.64 -6.66 18.35
N LYS A 125 -12.42 -7.21 17.42
CA LYS A 125 -13.69 -7.89 17.75
C LYS A 125 -14.59 -7.03 18.66
N ASN A 126 -14.72 -5.74 18.32
CA ASN A 126 -15.43 -4.69 19.06
C ASN A 126 -14.80 -4.23 20.38
N GLU A 127 -13.77 -4.90 20.89
CA GLU A 127 -13.03 -4.44 22.07
C GLU A 127 -12.05 -3.32 21.70
N SER A 128 -11.90 -2.33 22.58
CA SER A 128 -10.89 -1.27 22.41
C SER A 128 -9.50 -1.86 22.51
N PHE A 129 -8.57 -1.45 21.63
CA PHE A 129 -7.15 -1.83 21.73
C PHE A 129 -6.54 -1.48 23.10
N PHE A 130 -7.09 -0.46 23.78
CA PHE A 130 -6.68 -0.02 25.11
C PHE A 130 -7.35 -0.80 26.26
N SER A 131 -8.12 -1.85 25.96
CA SER A 131 -8.74 -2.72 26.96
C SER A 131 -7.74 -3.72 27.51
N ASN A 132 -7.77 -3.97 28.82
CA ASN A 132 -6.97 -5.01 29.48
C ASN A 132 -7.37 -6.44 29.05
N GLN A 133 -8.44 -6.59 28.26
CA GLN A 133 -8.94 -7.87 27.77
C GLN A 133 -8.25 -8.33 26.47
N ILE A 134 -7.45 -7.46 25.85
CA ILE A 134 -6.71 -7.78 24.63
C ILE A 134 -5.30 -8.21 25.01
N GLU A 135 -4.93 -9.43 24.64
CA GLU A 135 -3.56 -9.93 24.76
C GLU A 135 -2.62 -9.25 23.77
N ASN A 136 -1.32 -9.25 24.09
CA ASN A 136 -0.28 -8.75 23.17
C ASN A 136 -0.36 -9.49 21.83
N LEU A 137 -0.42 -8.72 20.75
CA LEU A 137 -0.51 -9.27 19.40
C LEU A 137 0.87 -9.27 18.75
N GLU A 138 1.17 -10.36 18.06
CA GLU A 138 2.40 -10.50 17.29
C GLU A 138 2.08 -10.63 15.81
N TYR A 139 2.82 -9.87 14.99
CA TYR A 139 2.71 -9.92 13.54
C TYR A 139 4.09 -10.07 12.91
N LYS A 140 4.23 -11.07 12.05
CA LYS A 140 5.40 -11.24 11.20
C LYS A 140 5.16 -10.58 9.84
N ILE A 141 5.53 -9.31 9.75
CA ILE A 141 5.37 -8.43 8.59
C ILE A 141 6.72 -7.73 8.26
N PRO A 142 6.91 -7.16 7.04
CA PRO A 142 8.08 -6.36 6.72
C PRO A 142 8.03 -5.02 7.47
N ASN A 143 8.57 -5.00 8.69
CA ASN A 143 8.46 -3.86 9.58
C ASN A 143 9.60 -2.85 9.34
N SER A 144 10.84 -3.33 9.23
CA SER A 144 11.99 -2.46 9.01
C SER A 144 12.02 -1.89 7.58
N ILE A 145 12.67 -0.73 7.41
CA ILE A 145 12.93 -0.14 6.08
C ILE A 145 13.68 -1.14 5.19
N SER A 146 14.67 -1.86 5.73
CA SER A 146 15.41 -2.88 4.99
C SER A 146 14.51 -4.02 4.47
N GLU A 147 13.57 -4.50 5.28
CA GLU A 147 12.60 -5.51 4.83
C GLU A 147 11.64 -4.97 3.76
N LYS A 148 11.22 -3.71 3.88
CA LYS A 148 10.40 -3.04 2.87
C LYS A 148 11.16 -2.84 1.55
N ASN A 149 12.42 -2.43 1.61
CA ASN A 149 13.32 -2.37 0.46
C ASN A 149 13.47 -3.74 -0.21
N LEU A 150 13.67 -4.80 0.58
CA LEU A 150 13.72 -6.16 0.04
C LEU A 150 12.40 -6.57 -0.64
N PHE A 151 11.25 -6.27 -0.04
CA PHE A 151 9.95 -6.55 -0.66
C PHE A 151 9.81 -5.79 -2.00
N SER A 152 10.11 -4.48 -2.00
CA SER A 152 10.09 -3.63 -3.20
C SER A 152 11.00 -4.20 -4.31
N GLY A 153 12.21 -4.62 -3.96
CA GLY A 153 13.15 -5.25 -4.89
C GLY A 153 12.64 -6.56 -5.46
N ILE A 154 11.99 -7.41 -4.65
CA ILE A 154 11.36 -8.64 -5.14
C ILE A 154 10.22 -8.32 -6.12
N VAL A 155 9.35 -7.35 -5.79
CA VAL A 155 8.26 -6.90 -6.68
C VAL A 155 8.82 -6.37 -8.00
N TYR A 156 9.89 -5.59 -7.96
CA TYR A 156 10.57 -5.12 -9.16
C TYR A 156 11.04 -6.26 -10.05
N ILE A 157 11.69 -7.28 -9.48
CA ILE A 157 12.14 -8.47 -10.23
C ILE A 157 10.95 -9.24 -10.82
N ILE A 158 9.88 -9.43 -10.04
CA ILE A 158 8.65 -10.09 -10.51
C ILE A 158 8.08 -9.38 -11.74
N ASN A 159 7.94 -8.06 -11.67
CA ASN A 159 7.41 -7.27 -12.78
C ASN A 159 8.38 -7.17 -13.96
N SER A 160 9.69 -7.29 -13.73
CA SER A 160 10.67 -7.39 -14.82
C SER A 160 10.49 -8.69 -15.59
N ASN A 161 10.31 -9.82 -14.90
CA ASN A 161 9.99 -11.10 -15.54
C ASN A 161 8.65 -11.06 -16.30
N ILE A 162 7.64 -10.35 -15.76
CA ILE A 162 6.38 -10.11 -16.49
C ILE A 162 6.64 -9.26 -17.73
N ARG A 163 7.45 -8.20 -17.62
CA ARG A 163 7.79 -7.31 -18.74
C ARG A 163 8.45 -8.06 -19.88
N ASP A 164 9.46 -8.85 -19.56
CA ASP A 164 10.24 -9.59 -20.55
C ASP A 164 9.35 -10.61 -21.28
N GLU A 165 8.45 -11.28 -20.56
CA GLU A 165 7.52 -12.21 -21.16
C GLU A 165 6.44 -11.50 -21.98
N PHE A 166 5.88 -10.38 -21.51
CA PHE A 166 4.69 -9.70 -22.04
C PHE A 166 4.96 -8.34 -22.70
N ILE A 167 6.11 -8.18 -23.34
CA ILE A 167 6.50 -6.92 -23.98
C ILE A 167 5.50 -6.47 -25.06
N ASP A 168 4.93 -7.42 -25.82
CA ASP A 168 3.88 -7.20 -26.82
C ASP A 168 2.63 -6.55 -26.21
N VAL A 169 2.22 -6.98 -25.03
CA VAL A 169 1.07 -6.42 -24.30
C VAL A 169 1.41 -5.02 -23.77
N ILE A 170 2.61 -4.85 -23.22
CA ILE A 170 3.03 -3.59 -22.57
C ILE A 170 3.19 -2.46 -23.58
N LEU A 171 3.64 -2.75 -24.80
CA LEU A 171 3.76 -1.74 -25.87
C LEU A 171 2.41 -1.13 -26.27
N THR A 172 1.29 -1.74 -25.87
CA THR A 172 -0.06 -1.18 -26.09
C THR A 172 -0.52 -0.22 -24.99
N PHE A 173 0.26 -0.04 -23.92
CA PHE A 173 -0.15 0.78 -22.79
C PHE A 173 -0.14 2.27 -23.15
N ASN A 174 -1.18 2.98 -22.68
CA ASN A 174 -1.11 4.42 -22.56
C ASN A 174 -0.45 4.75 -21.20
N PRO A 175 0.78 5.30 -21.16
CA PRO A 175 1.47 5.60 -19.91
C PRO A 175 0.85 6.77 -19.14
N PHE A 176 -0.07 7.52 -19.75
CA PHE A 176 -0.73 8.67 -19.14
C PHE A 176 -2.11 8.35 -18.56
N GLU A 177 -2.61 7.11 -18.72
CA GLU A 177 -3.90 6.72 -18.13
C GLU A 177 -3.77 6.60 -16.61
N SER A 178 -4.57 7.38 -15.88
CA SER A 178 -4.60 7.43 -14.41
C SER A 178 -5.92 6.94 -13.84
N MET A 179 -5.92 6.52 -12.56
CA MET A 179 -7.16 6.22 -11.84
C MET A 179 -8.07 7.45 -11.73
N LEU A 180 -7.50 8.65 -11.61
CA LEU A 180 -8.25 9.91 -11.53
C LEU A 180 -9.04 10.17 -12.82
N ASP A 181 -8.58 9.69 -13.97
CA ASP A 181 -9.32 9.80 -15.24
C ASP A 181 -10.64 9.01 -15.21
N LYS A 182 -10.80 8.09 -14.26
CA LYS A 182 -12.00 7.25 -14.07
C LYS A 182 -12.84 7.70 -12.88
N MET A 183 -12.41 8.71 -12.13
CA MET A 183 -13.07 9.15 -10.91
C MET A 183 -13.50 10.61 -11.02
N LYS A 184 -14.75 10.89 -10.64
CA LYS A 184 -15.19 12.28 -10.39
C LYS A 184 -15.24 12.49 -8.88
N ILE A 185 -14.25 13.21 -8.36
CA ILE A 185 -14.23 13.65 -6.96
C ILE A 185 -15.03 14.96 -6.91
N ILE A 186 -16.13 14.96 -6.16
CA ILE A 186 -16.97 16.15 -5.95
C ILE A 186 -16.60 16.70 -4.58
N SER A 187 -16.17 17.96 -4.56
CA SER A 187 -15.84 18.69 -3.33
C SER A 187 -16.84 19.80 -3.10
N GLU A 188 -17.19 20.02 -1.85
CA GLU A 188 -17.94 21.20 -1.44
C GLU A 188 -16.98 22.37 -1.21
N VAL A 189 -17.45 23.58 -1.48
CA VAL A 189 -16.69 24.80 -1.13
C VAL A 189 -17.01 25.13 0.32
N VAL A 190 -16.03 24.95 1.19
CA VAL A 190 -16.17 25.12 2.65
C VAL A 190 -15.26 26.25 3.12
N ASP A 191 -15.83 27.19 3.87
CA ASP A 191 -15.08 28.14 4.70
C ASP A 191 -14.94 27.54 6.09
N ASN A 192 -13.80 26.89 6.34
CA ASN A 192 -13.59 26.07 7.52
C ASN A 192 -13.61 26.90 8.82
N GLU A 193 -13.07 28.11 8.81
CA GLU A 193 -13.02 28.97 10.00
C GLU A 193 -14.45 29.40 10.40
N LYS A 194 -15.21 29.91 9.43
CA LYS A 194 -16.57 30.36 9.66
C LYS A 194 -17.49 29.22 10.10
N GLU A 195 -17.43 28.08 9.42
CA GLU A 195 -18.30 26.95 9.75
C GLU A 195 -17.98 26.36 11.14
N LEU A 196 -16.69 26.28 11.51
CA LEU A 196 -16.28 25.86 12.86
C LEU A 196 -16.76 26.85 13.93
N GLU A 197 -16.69 28.16 13.68
CA GLU A 197 -17.22 29.18 14.60
C GLU A 197 -18.73 29.04 14.79
N GLU A 198 -19.50 28.89 13.70
CA GLU A 198 -20.94 28.69 13.75
C GLU A 198 -21.32 27.40 14.50
N LEU A 199 -20.58 26.31 14.29
CA LEU A 199 -20.79 25.04 14.99
C LEU A 199 -20.44 25.16 16.48
N ALA A 200 -19.30 25.78 16.81
CA ALA A 200 -18.89 26.01 18.19
C ALA A 200 -19.96 26.82 18.94
N ASN A 201 -20.45 27.91 18.34
CA ASN A 201 -21.53 28.71 18.92
C ASN A 201 -22.83 27.92 19.13
N LYS A 202 -23.12 26.88 18.34
CA LYS A 202 -24.30 26.02 18.55
C LYS A 202 -24.08 24.90 19.57
N MET A 203 -22.84 24.45 19.77
CA MET A 203 -22.51 23.36 20.68
C MET A 203 -22.25 23.84 22.12
N PHE A 204 -21.82 25.08 22.29
CA PHE A 204 -21.43 25.65 23.58
C PHE A 204 -22.41 26.70 24.15
N ASN A 205 -23.47 27.03 23.41
CA ASN A 205 -24.65 27.77 23.91
C ASN A 205 -25.79 26.80 24.23
#